data_AF-A0A7S0Q112-F1
#
_entry.id   AF-A0A7S0Q112-F1
#
_cell.length_a   1.000
_cell.length_b   1.000
_cell.length_c   1.000
_cell.angle_alpha   90.00
_cell.angle_beta   90.00
_cell.angle_gamma   90.00
#
_symmetry.space_group_name_H-M   'P 1'
#
loop_
_entity.id
_entity.type
_entity.pdbx_description
1 polymer ?
#
loop_
_entity_poly.entity_id
_entity_poly.type
_entity_poly.pdbx_seq_one_letter_code
_entity_poly.pdbx_strand_id
1 'polypeptide(L)'
;RAEAMGVTAIFAALLLLIVLPPVLVWLQYTLHLPARVLVAHEVFTAAECVKVLRIVEEEGLWDSTTESQHYLPTKEVRVHESAALFDTTARGVDQTLQLLRRAYDVPAEVRMRLADLYVVRYDQKGLSGLQMHIDAYTLSFSASLSTPAAYEGGGLDFDMLDGGPIREAQGSVVTFPSKLLHRGADVARGARYALVGLVSVGNDEVWRLSGTVVSRMHGMFARCASMSLVDSSGKVLTPPLQPERCFGWVDLAIGHVRNRVEILLRAGSSDDLMELLALNLAILCGGLLAHRYVM
;
A
#
# COMPACT_ATOMS: atom_id res chain seq x y z
N ARG A 1 -9.84 -41.93 -36.50
CA ARG A 1 -9.68 -40.47 -36.76
C ARG A 1 -10.28 -39.60 -35.66
N ALA A 2 -11.39 -39.98 -35.00
CA ALA A 2 -11.94 -39.23 -33.87
C ALA A 2 -11.10 -39.28 -32.57
N GLU A 3 -10.37 -40.37 -32.30
CA GLU A 3 -9.54 -40.51 -31.08
C GLU A 3 -8.24 -39.66 -31.10
N ALA A 4 -7.65 -39.45 -32.28
CA ALA A 4 -6.42 -38.65 -32.41
C ALA A 4 -6.64 -37.14 -32.19
N MET A 5 -7.89 -36.66 -32.34
CA MET A 5 -8.25 -35.27 -32.03
C MET A 5 -8.32 -35.01 -30.52
N GLY A 6 -8.63 -36.03 -29.70
CA GLY A 6 -8.73 -35.88 -28.25
C GLY A 6 -7.37 -35.65 -27.58
N VAL A 7 -6.34 -36.41 -27.97
CA VAL A 7 -5.00 -36.31 -27.35
C VAL A 7 -4.34 -34.97 -27.65
N THR A 8 -4.46 -34.49 -28.89
CA THR A 8 -3.86 -33.21 -29.31
C THR A 8 -4.54 -32.02 -28.62
N ALA A 9 -5.86 -32.06 -28.44
CA ALA A 9 -6.61 -31.04 -27.72
C ALA A 9 -6.28 -31.02 -26.22
N ILE A 10 -6.12 -32.19 -25.59
CA ILE A 10 -5.70 -32.31 -24.19
C ILE A 10 -4.28 -31.76 -24.00
N PHE A 11 -3.36 -32.09 -24.89
CA PHE A 11 -1.98 -31.59 -24.82
C PHE A 11 -1.90 -30.07 -25.02
N ALA A 12 -2.67 -29.52 -25.95
CA ALA A 12 -2.77 -28.08 -26.16
C ALA A 12 -3.39 -27.36 -24.95
N ALA A 13 -4.43 -27.94 -24.32
CA ALA A 13 -5.05 -27.38 -23.12
C ALA A 13 -4.11 -27.41 -21.91
N LEU A 14 -3.37 -28.51 -21.72
CA LEU A 14 -2.34 -28.62 -20.68
C LEU A 14 -1.18 -27.65 -20.91
N LEU A 15 -0.71 -27.50 -22.15
CA LEU A 15 0.32 -26.53 -22.49
C LEU A 15 -0.16 -25.10 -22.23
N LEU A 16 -1.41 -24.76 -22.57
CA LEU A 16 -2.02 -23.48 -22.23
C LEU A 16 -2.09 -23.26 -20.71
N LEU A 17 -2.51 -24.27 -19.93
CA LEU A 17 -2.56 -24.16 -18.46
C LEU A 17 -1.18 -24.02 -17.82
N ILE A 18 -0.13 -24.58 -18.43
CA ILE A 18 1.23 -24.55 -17.88
C ILE A 18 1.98 -23.29 -18.33
N VAL A 19 1.83 -22.86 -19.59
CA VAL A 19 2.61 -21.77 -20.19
C VAL A 19 1.93 -20.42 -20.06
N LEU A 20 0.59 -20.38 -20.16
CA LEU A 20 -0.13 -19.10 -20.11
C LEU A 20 0.03 -18.38 -18.77
N PRO A 21 -0.07 -19.03 -17.58
CA PRO A 21 0.09 -18.31 -16.33
C PRO A 21 1.49 -17.70 -16.15
N PRO A 22 2.62 -18.42 -16.37
CA PRO A 22 3.95 -17.81 -16.32
C PRO A 22 4.15 -16.70 -17.35
N VAL A 23 3.61 -16.83 -18.57
CA VAL A 23 3.69 -15.79 -19.60
C VAL A 23 2.87 -14.57 -19.21
N LEU A 24 1.67 -14.73 -18.65
CA LEU A 24 0.84 -13.63 -18.16
C LEU A 24 1.51 -12.94 -16.96
N VAL A 25 2.08 -13.70 -16.03
CA VAL A 25 2.87 -13.18 -14.91
C VAL A 25 4.10 -12.43 -15.42
N TRP A 26 4.80 -12.96 -16.41
CA TRP A 26 5.95 -12.30 -17.03
C TRP A 26 5.56 -11.03 -17.79
N LEU A 27 4.48 -11.04 -18.56
CA LEU A 27 3.92 -9.84 -19.22
C LEU A 27 3.51 -8.79 -18.20
N GLN A 28 2.91 -9.21 -17.09
CA GLN A 28 2.52 -8.36 -15.98
C GLN A 28 3.74 -7.73 -15.29
N TYR A 29 4.84 -8.48 -15.14
CA TYR A 29 6.12 -7.96 -14.61
C TYR A 29 6.92 -7.15 -15.63
N THR A 30 6.70 -7.28 -16.94
CA THR A 30 7.43 -6.50 -17.95
C THR A 30 6.73 -5.20 -18.31
N LEU A 31 5.41 -5.12 -18.13
CA LEU A 31 4.60 -3.92 -18.39
C LEU A 31 4.40 -3.03 -17.16
N HIS A 32 5.14 -3.26 -16.07
CA HIS A 32 4.97 -2.51 -14.83
C HIS A 32 5.36 -1.03 -15.00
N LEU A 33 4.60 -0.15 -14.35
CA LEU A 33 5.03 1.23 -14.13
C LEU A 33 5.80 1.32 -12.81
N PRO A 34 6.80 2.21 -12.71
CA PRO A 34 7.41 2.53 -11.44
C PRO A 34 6.36 3.05 -10.46
N ALA A 35 6.33 2.48 -9.26
CA ALA A 35 5.56 3.03 -8.15
C ALA A 35 6.19 4.37 -7.74
N ARG A 36 5.33 5.33 -7.42
CA ARG A 36 5.76 6.67 -7.00
C ARG A 36 5.22 6.90 -5.61
N VAL A 37 6.11 7.16 -4.66
CA VAL A 37 5.75 7.68 -3.33
C VAL A 37 5.92 9.18 -3.37
N LEU A 38 4.88 9.91 -3.02
CA LEU A 38 4.87 11.36 -3.14
C LEU A 38 4.66 11.99 -1.76
N VAL A 39 5.50 12.95 -1.44
CA VAL A 39 5.46 13.69 -0.18
C VAL A 39 5.05 15.13 -0.46
N ALA A 40 3.91 15.53 0.11
CA ALA A 40 3.43 16.91 0.07
C ALA A 40 3.53 17.52 1.47
N HIS A 41 4.18 18.67 1.57
CA HIS A 41 4.25 19.41 2.84
C HIS A 41 3.06 20.35 3.01
N GLU A 42 2.76 20.67 4.27
CA GLU A 42 1.77 21.71 4.64
C GLU A 42 0.36 21.49 4.08
N VAL A 43 -0.03 20.24 3.81
CA VAL A 43 -1.39 19.91 3.37
C VAL A 43 -2.39 20.12 4.51
N PHE A 44 -2.03 19.69 5.71
CA PHE A 44 -2.73 20.01 6.95
C PHE A 44 -1.91 21.06 7.72
N THR A 45 -2.60 22.01 8.33
CA THR A 45 -1.97 22.98 9.23
C THR A 45 -1.67 22.33 10.58
N ALA A 46 -0.66 22.82 11.29
CA ALA A 46 -0.37 22.37 12.65
C ALA A 46 -1.59 22.53 13.59
N ALA A 47 -2.38 23.59 13.41
CA ALA A 47 -3.59 23.83 14.19
C ALA A 47 -4.67 22.78 13.93
N GLU A 48 -4.87 22.35 12.69
CA GLU A 48 -5.79 21.25 12.37
C GLU A 48 -5.30 19.94 12.95
N CYS A 49 -4.00 19.62 12.83
CA CYS A 49 -3.45 18.41 13.41
C CYS A 49 -3.67 18.35 14.93
N VAL A 50 -3.38 19.43 15.65
CA VAL A 50 -3.63 19.53 17.09
C VAL A 50 -5.12 19.41 17.41
N LYS A 51 -5.98 20.06 16.62
CA LYS A 51 -7.43 20.00 16.80
C LYS A 51 -7.99 18.60 16.60
N VAL A 52 -7.51 17.85 15.59
CA VAL A 52 -7.88 16.44 15.38
C VAL A 52 -7.55 15.63 16.64
N LEU A 53 -6.31 15.70 17.13
CA LEU A 53 -5.92 14.94 18.32
C LEU A 53 -6.72 15.34 19.56
N ARG A 54 -6.99 16.63 19.73
CA ARG A 54 -7.82 17.12 20.84
C ARG A 54 -9.24 16.53 20.79
N ILE A 55 -9.87 16.53 19.62
CA ILE A 55 -11.23 15.96 19.46
C ILE A 55 -11.22 14.47 19.81
N VAL A 56 -10.24 13.71 19.29
CA VAL A 56 -10.16 12.26 19.57
C VAL A 56 -10.05 11.97 21.07
N GLU A 57 -9.23 12.74 21.80
CA GLU A 57 -9.05 12.57 23.25
C GLU A 57 -10.26 13.08 24.06
N GLU A 58 -10.83 14.24 23.72
CA GLU A 58 -11.99 14.83 24.42
C GLU A 58 -13.26 14.00 24.27
N GLU A 59 -13.46 13.38 23.10
CA GLU A 59 -14.61 12.50 22.83
C GLU A 59 -14.37 11.05 23.29
N GLY A 60 -13.17 10.72 23.79
CA GLY A 60 -12.85 9.38 24.31
C GLY A 60 -12.91 8.27 23.26
N LEU A 61 -12.68 8.60 21.98
CA LEU A 61 -12.97 7.70 20.87
C LEU A 61 -12.01 6.50 20.76
N TRP A 62 -10.85 6.58 21.42
CA TRP A 62 -9.88 5.49 21.47
C TRP A 62 -10.40 4.18 22.06
N ASP A 63 -11.48 4.26 22.85
CA ASP A 63 -12.09 3.14 23.55
C ASP A 63 -13.41 2.71 22.88
N SER A 64 -13.66 3.14 21.63
CA SER A 64 -14.85 2.72 20.89
C SER A 64 -14.84 1.21 20.66
N THR A 65 -16.02 0.57 20.79
CA THR A 65 -16.19 -0.88 20.66
C THR A 65 -16.17 -1.36 19.21
N THR A 66 -15.92 -0.47 18.26
CA THR A 66 -15.83 -0.82 16.84
C THR A 66 -14.48 -1.52 16.62
N GLU A 67 -14.47 -2.85 16.66
CA GLU A 67 -13.25 -3.62 16.36
C GLU A 67 -12.66 -3.20 15.02
N SER A 68 -11.33 -3.06 14.97
CA SER A 68 -10.60 -2.82 13.72
C SER A 68 -10.99 -3.91 12.71
N GLN A 69 -11.60 -3.50 11.60
CA GLN A 69 -11.99 -4.43 10.52
C GLN A 69 -10.81 -4.83 9.64
N HIS A 70 -9.60 -4.43 10.02
CA HIS A 70 -8.39 -4.82 9.32
C HIS A 70 -7.90 -6.16 9.84
N TYR A 71 -7.29 -6.94 8.93
CA TYR A 71 -6.63 -8.21 9.27
C TYR A 71 -5.51 -8.03 10.32
N LEU A 72 -5.12 -6.78 10.57
CA LEU A 72 -4.11 -6.36 11.54
C LEU A 72 -4.75 -5.42 12.56
N PRO A 73 -4.76 -5.76 13.85
CA PRO A 73 -5.38 -4.92 14.87
C PRO A 73 -4.59 -3.62 15.04
N THR A 74 -5.24 -2.49 14.76
CA THR A 74 -4.75 -1.12 14.99
C THR A 74 -5.54 -0.45 16.10
N LYS A 75 -4.90 0.44 16.86
CA LYS A 75 -5.61 1.40 17.71
C LYS A 75 -6.02 2.58 16.84
N GLU A 76 -7.24 2.54 16.33
CA GLU A 76 -7.75 3.48 15.34
C GLU A 76 -9.10 4.10 15.73
N VAL A 77 -9.37 5.29 15.21
CA VAL A 77 -10.65 6.00 15.35
C VAL A 77 -11.11 6.42 13.96
N ARG A 78 -12.29 5.99 13.55
CA ARG A 78 -12.82 6.30 12.22
C ARG A 78 -13.35 7.73 12.21
N VAL A 79 -12.95 8.50 11.22
CA VAL A 79 -13.32 9.93 11.16
C VAL A 79 -14.83 10.13 11.05
N HIS A 80 -15.55 9.20 10.42
CA HIS A 80 -17.00 9.29 10.30
C HIS A 80 -17.76 9.07 11.62
N GLU A 81 -17.08 8.62 12.69
CA GLU A 81 -17.70 8.46 14.02
C GLU A 81 -17.91 9.80 14.74
N SER A 82 -17.26 10.88 14.26
CA SER A 82 -17.40 12.22 14.84
C SER A 82 -17.54 13.28 13.75
N ALA A 83 -18.64 14.04 13.80
CA ALA A 83 -18.86 15.17 12.89
C ALA A 83 -17.75 16.23 13.03
N ALA A 84 -17.25 16.46 14.25
CA ALA A 84 -16.17 17.41 14.50
C ALA A 84 -14.84 16.96 13.88
N LEU A 85 -14.55 15.66 13.89
CA LEU A 85 -13.39 15.10 13.17
C LEU A 85 -13.55 15.23 11.67
N PHE A 86 -14.73 14.90 11.15
CA PHE A 86 -15.03 15.02 9.72
C PHE A 86 -14.82 16.47 9.25
N ASP A 87 -15.43 17.44 9.91
CA ASP A 87 -15.32 18.86 9.55
C ASP A 87 -13.88 19.37 9.65
N THR A 88 -13.14 18.94 10.68
CA THR A 88 -11.76 19.38 10.90
C THR A 88 -10.79 18.80 9.86
N THR A 89 -11.07 17.62 9.32
CA THR A 89 -10.19 16.95 8.34
C THR A 89 -10.56 17.24 6.89
N ALA A 90 -11.80 17.68 6.62
CA ALA A 90 -12.36 17.84 5.28
C ALA A 90 -11.45 18.61 4.30
N ARG A 91 -10.94 19.79 4.70
CA ARG A 91 -10.08 20.62 3.84
C ARG A 91 -8.81 19.89 3.40
N GLY A 92 -8.08 19.30 4.35
CA GLY A 92 -6.82 18.60 4.05
C GLY A 92 -7.06 17.31 3.26
N VAL A 93 -8.17 16.63 3.52
CA VAL A 93 -8.60 15.46 2.72
C VAL A 93 -8.94 15.86 1.29
N ASP A 94 -9.70 16.93 1.08
CA ASP A 94 -10.02 17.44 -0.27
C ASP A 94 -8.77 17.82 -1.05
N GLN A 95 -7.83 18.51 -0.40
CA GLN A 95 -6.53 18.83 -1.01
C GLN A 95 -5.73 17.56 -1.35
N THR A 96 -5.74 16.56 -0.47
CA THR A 96 -5.07 15.28 -0.70
C THR A 96 -5.69 14.53 -1.89
N LEU A 97 -7.02 14.52 -2.02
CA LEU A 97 -7.70 13.88 -3.16
C LEU A 97 -7.41 14.60 -4.49
N GLN A 98 -7.31 15.93 -4.47
CA GLN A 98 -6.89 16.70 -5.65
C GLN A 98 -5.44 16.41 -6.03
N LEU A 99 -4.56 16.31 -5.03
CA LEU A 99 -3.16 15.95 -5.22
C LEU A 99 -3.03 14.56 -5.86
N LEU A 100 -3.71 13.56 -5.28
CA LEU A 100 -3.74 12.19 -5.81
C LEU A 100 -4.21 12.17 -7.26
N ARG A 101 -5.30 12.89 -7.58
CA ARG A 101 -5.81 12.96 -8.95
C ARG A 101 -4.77 13.48 -9.94
N ARG A 102 -4.07 14.56 -9.60
CA ARG A 102 -3.08 15.18 -10.51
C ARG A 102 -1.80 14.38 -10.59
N ALA A 103 -1.27 13.93 -9.45
CA ALA A 103 0.06 13.35 -9.40
C ALA A 103 0.12 11.90 -9.92
N TYR A 104 -1.02 11.21 -9.91
CA TYR A 104 -1.20 9.89 -10.53
C TYR A 104 -1.94 9.96 -11.87
N ASP A 105 -2.12 11.16 -12.45
CA ASP A 105 -2.77 11.34 -13.76
C ASP A 105 -4.15 10.65 -13.87
N VAL A 106 -4.96 10.70 -12.80
CA VAL A 106 -6.30 10.12 -12.79
C VAL A 106 -7.23 10.98 -13.66
N PRO A 107 -7.85 10.42 -14.71
CA PRO A 107 -8.74 11.19 -15.57
C PRO A 107 -9.94 11.77 -14.81
N ALA A 108 -10.45 12.91 -15.27
CA ALA A 108 -11.53 13.63 -14.58
C ALA A 108 -12.83 12.83 -14.53
N GLU A 109 -13.09 12.05 -15.57
CA GLU A 109 -14.23 11.14 -15.71
C GLU A 109 -14.13 9.89 -14.83
N VAL A 110 -12.92 9.54 -14.37
CA VAL A 110 -12.71 8.40 -13.47
C VAL A 110 -13.06 8.84 -12.05
N ARG A 111 -14.07 8.15 -11.48
CA ARG A 111 -14.52 8.41 -10.12
C ARG A 111 -13.40 8.09 -9.13
N MET A 112 -13.13 9.00 -8.21
CA MET A 112 -12.30 8.73 -7.03
C MET A 112 -13.17 8.85 -5.79
N ARG A 113 -13.01 7.92 -4.84
CA ARG A 113 -13.73 7.99 -3.55
C ARG A 113 -12.80 7.62 -2.42
N LEU A 114 -12.86 8.42 -1.36
CA LEU A 114 -12.35 8.02 -0.06
C LEU A 114 -13.21 6.85 0.44
N ALA A 115 -12.62 5.68 0.48
CA ALA A 115 -13.28 4.45 0.91
C ALA A 115 -13.23 4.31 2.43
N ASP A 116 -12.13 4.74 3.04
CA ASP A 116 -11.97 4.75 4.49
C ASP A 116 -11.07 5.91 4.93
N LEU A 117 -11.28 6.37 6.17
CA LEU A 117 -10.52 7.45 6.79
C LEU A 117 -10.51 7.29 8.31
N TYR A 118 -9.32 7.16 8.88
CA TYR A 118 -9.16 6.93 10.32
C TYR A 118 -7.88 7.54 10.87
N VAL A 119 -7.91 7.88 12.15
CA VAL A 119 -6.75 8.31 12.93
C VAL A 119 -6.17 7.09 13.62
N VAL A 120 -4.89 6.82 13.43
CA VAL A 120 -4.16 5.73 14.10
C VAL A 120 -3.18 6.29 15.12
N ARG A 121 -3.03 5.57 16.24
CA ARG A 121 -2.04 5.85 17.28
C ARG A 121 -1.06 4.70 17.41
N TYR A 122 0.22 5.04 17.39
CA TYR A 122 1.32 4.13 17.68
C TYR A 122 2.09 4.56 18.91
N ASP A 123 2.26 3.66 19.88
CA ASP A 123 3.08 3.88 21.08
C ASP A 123 3.54 2.56 21.70
N GLN A 124 4.38 2.64 22.74
CA GLN A 124 4.93 1.45 23.42
C GLN A 124 3.92 0.69 24.29
N LYS A 125 2.78 1.28 24.64
CA LYS A 125 1.78 0.68 25.54
C LYS A 125 0.70 -0.07 24.78
N GLY A 126 0.37 0.38 23.58
CA GLY A 126 -0.54 -0.26 22.65
C GLY A 126 0.24 -0.90 21.51
N LEU A 127 -0.13 -0.52 20.28
CA LEU A 127 0.54 -0.98 19.07
C LEU A 127 1.73 -0.07 18.76
N SER A 128 2.97 -0.57 18.81
CA SER A 128 4.16 0.26 18.53
C SER A 128 4.36 0.54 17.04
N GLY A 129 3.88 -0.33 16.17
CA GLY A 129 4.02 -0.24 14.72
C GLY A 129 3.07 -1.22 14.04
N LEU A 130 3.04 -1.23 12.71
CA LEU A 130 2.21 -2.13 11.92
C LEU A 130 3.12 -2.92 11.00
N GLN A 131 2.96 -4.24 10.93
CA GLN A 131 3.84 -5.10 10.11
C GLN A 131 3.78 -4.78 8.61
N MET A 132 4.72 -5.32 7.82
CA MET A 132 4.70 -5.17 6.36
C MET A 132 3.40 -5.73 5.78
N HIS A 133 2.69 -4.89 5.03
CA HIS A 133 1.41 -5.19 4.43
C HIS A 133 1.16 -4.35 3.18
N ILE A 134 0.02 -4.62 2.55
CA ILE A 134 -0.55 -3.82 1.47
C ILE A 134 -1.95 -3.40 1.90
N ASP A 135 -2.38 -2.26 1.44
CA ASP A 135 -3.70 -1.73 1.75
C ASP A 135 -4.77 -2.29 0.82
N ALA A 136 -6.02 -2.25 1.28
CA ALA A 136 -7.17 -2.36 0.40
C ALA A 136 -7.24 -1.12 -0.53
N TYR A 137 -7.90 -1.23 -1.69
CA TYR A 137 -8.07 -0.15 -2.68
C TYR A 137 -6.84 0.16 -3.56
N THR A 138 -6.91 1.27 -4.31
CA THR A 138 -5.98 1.64 -5.38
C THR A 138 -4.87 2.58 -4.92
N LEU A 139 -5.23 3.64 -4.19
CA LEU A 139 -4.28 4.62 -3.66
C LEU A 139 -4.49 4.78 -2.15
N SER A 140 -3.40 5.05 -1.43
CA SER A 140 -3.42 5.31 0.00
C SER A 140 -2.70 6.62 0.30
N PHE A 141 -3.04 7.22 1.44
CA PHE A 141 -2.27 8.31 2.01
C PHE A 141 -2.14 8.22 3.52
N SER A 142 -1.06 8.79 4.06
CA SER A 142 -0.82 8.95 5.48
C SER A 142 -0.39 10.39 5.76
N ALA A 143 -1.20 11.13 6.52
CA ALA A 143 -0.88 12.46 7.01
C ALA A 143 -0.26 12.40 8.41
N SER A 144 0.87 13.06 8.60
CA SER A 144 1.56 13.12 9.90
C SER A 144 0.81 14.08 10.83
N LEU A 145 0.15 13.57 11.88
CA LEU A 145 -0.56 14.41 12.85
C LEU A 145 0.32 14.82 14.04
N SER A 146 1.47 14.17 14.19
CA SER A 146 2.41 14.38 15.29
C SER A 146 3.74 14.91 14.77
N THR A 147 4.42 15.74 15.54
CA THR A 147 5.76 16.21 15.17
C THR A 147 6.76 15.06 15.34
N PRO A 148 7.80 14.93 14.47
CA PRO A 148 8.84 13.92 14.66
C PRO A 148 9.59 14.03 15.99
N ALA A 149 9.58 15.20 16.64
CA ALA A 149 10.16 15.39 17.96
C ALA A 149 9.33 14.78 19.11
N ALA A 150 8.05 14.45 18.88
CA ALA A 150 7.16 13.88 19.89
C ALA A 150 7.35 12.36 20.09
N TYR A 151 8.14 11.71 19.24
CA TYR A 151 8.39 10.27 19.29
C TYR A 151 9.79 9.91 18.77
N GLU A 152 10.27 8.74 19.14
CA GLU A 152 11.48 8.14 18.57
C GLU A 152 11.16 6.86 17.84
N GLY A 153 11.95 6.52 16.81
CA GLY A 153 11.56 5.52 15.83
C GLY A 153 10.36 6.01 15.02
N GLY A 154 9.46 5.09 14.64
CA GLY A 154 8.25 5.42 13.92
C GLY A 154 8.48 5.81 12.46
N GLY A 155 7.38 6.07 11.75
CA GLY A 155 7.39 6.49 10.35
C GLY A 155 6.69 5.49 9.44
N LEU A 156 6.69 5.80 8.16
CA LEU A 156 6.17 4.93 7.10
C LEU A 156 7.33 4.36 6.30
N ASP A 157 7.49 3.05 6.29
CA ASP A 157 8.62 2.37 5.69
C ASP A 157 8.18 1.49 4.53
N PHE A 158 8.91 1.53 3.41
CA PHE A 158 8.56 0.85 2.16
C PHE A 158 9.68 -0.10 1.77
N ASP A 159 9.36 -1.36 1.47
CA ASP A 159 10.37 -2.40 1.18
C ASP A 159 11.22 -2.08 -0.07
N MET A 160 10.66 -1.30 -1.00
CA MET A 160 11.33 -0.93 -2.25
C MET A 160 12.10 0.40 -2.18
N LEU A 161 12.01 1.15 -1.08
CA LEU A 161 12.73 2.41 -0.89
C LEU A 161 13.88 2.21 0.10
N ASP A 162 14.95 2.99 -0.05
CA ASP A 162 16.08 2.98 0.89
C ASP A 162 15.90 4.06 1.97
N GLY A 163 16.87 4.20 2.87
CA GLY A 163 16.90 5.32 3.83
C GLY A 163 16.01 5.14 5.07
N GLY A 164 15.24 4.05 5.14
CA GLY A 164 14.43 3.69 6.30
C GLY A 164 13.11 4.45 6.41
N PRO A 165 12.46 4.43 7.59
CA PRO A 165 11.12 4.98 7.77
C PRO A 165 11.06 6.47 7.48
N ILE A 166 10.08 6.86 6.68
CA ILE A 166 9.77 8.25 6.35
C ILE A 166 9.10 8.90 7.56
N ARG A 167 9.74 9.95 8.09
CA ARG A 167 9.31 10.71 9.27
C ARG A 167 9.04 12.17 8.94
N GLU A 168 7.89 12.40 8.32
CA GLU A 168 7.53 13.73 7.84
C GLU A 168 7.15 14.71 8.95
N ALA A 169 7.38 16.00 8.65
CA ALA A 169 6.88 17.11 9.46
C ALA A 169 5.36 17.03 9.64
N GLN A 170 4.88 17.47 10.81
CA GLN A 170 3.45 17.52 11.09
C GLN A 170 2.72 18.29 9.98
N GLY A 171 1.59 17.74 9.54
CA GLY A 171 0.77 18.29 8.48
C GLY A 171 1.14 17.85 7.06
N SER A 172 2.29 17.20 6.89
CA SER A 172 2.69 16.62 5.60
C SER A 172 1.91 15.33 5.32
N VAL A 173 1.72 15.03 4.04
CA VAL A 173 1.03 13.85 3.55
C VAL A 173 1.96 13.05 2.65
N VAL A 174 2.08 11.75 2.95
CA VAL A 174 2.71 10.77 2.08
C VAL A 174 1.60 10.05 1.32
N THR A 175 1.65 10.04 -0.01
CA THR A 175 0.71 9.31 -0.86
C THR A 175 1.44 8.23 -1.64
N PHE A 176 0.79 7.09 -1.85
CA PHE A 176 1.41 5.94 -2.48
C PHE A 176 0.36 4.97 -3.09
N PRO A 177 0.76 4.16 -4.07
CA PRO A 177 -0.02 3.01 -4.53
C PRO A 177 -0.32 2.03 -3.40
N SER A 178 -1.59 1.69 -3.15
CA SER A 178 -2.00 0.87 -2.00
C SER A 178 -1.36 -0.53 -1.95
N LYS A 179 -0.95 -1.07 -3.09
CA LYS A 179 -0.32 -2.40 -3.19
C LYS A 179 1.20 -2.35 -3.15
N LEU A 180 1.79 -1.17 -2.93
CA LEU A 180 3.19 -1.06 -2.58
C LEU A 180 3.38 -1.59 -1.14
N LEU A 181 4.31 -2.51 -0.96
CA LEU A 181 4.55 -3.17 0.32
C LEU A 181 5.18 -2.20 1.31
N HIS A 182 4.51 -1.99 2.43
CA HIS A 182 4.88 -0.96 3.40
C HIS A 182 4.49 -1.33 4.84
N ARG A 183 5.04 -0.62 5.81
CA ARG A 183 4.79 -0.82 7.24
C ARG A 183 4.78 0.48 8.02
N GLY A 184 4.07 0.49 9.15
CA GLY A 184 4.27 1.51 10.17
C GLY A 184 5.46 1.09 11.02
N ALA A 185 6.60 1.77 10.91
CA ALA A 185 7.79 1.41 11.69
C ALA A 185 7.54 1.59 13.19
N ASP A 186 8.23 0.77 14.01
CA ASP A 186 8.00 0.73 15.45
C ASP A 186 8.41 2.05 16.13
N VAL A 187 7.52 2.57 16.96
CA VAL A 187 7.76 3.68 17.88
C VAL A 187 8.50 3.15 19.10
N ALA A 188 9.73 3.64 19.29
CA ALA A 188 10.60 3.26 20.39
C ALA A 188 10.36 4.09 21.65
N ARG A 189 9.89 5.34 21.54
CA ARG A 189 9.50 6.22 22.66
C ARG A 189 8.44 7.23 22.21
N GLY A 190 7.60 7.69 23.13
CA GLY A 190 6.55 8.68 22.84
C GLY A 190 5.35 8.07 22.11
N ALA A 191 4.60 8.91 21.39
CA ALA A 191 3.43 8.49 20.62
C ALA A 191 3.40 9.17 19.25
N ARG A 192 3.16 8.37 18.21
CA ARG A 192 2.99 8.81 16.83
C ARG A 192 1.52 8.70 16.45
N TYR A 193 0.98 9.77 15.92
CA TYR A 193 -0.37 9.83 15.38
C TYR A 193 -0.34 10.13 13.89
N ALA A 194 -1.16 9.43 13.12
CA ALA A 194 -1.32 9.65 11.69
C ALA A 194 -2.79 9.58 11.29
N LEU A 195 -3.18 10.36 10.28
CA LEU A 195 -4.47 10.22 9.60
C LEU A 195 -4.23 9.39 8.34
N VAL A 196 -4.88 8.23 8.24
CA VAL A 196 -4.73 7.31 7.11
C VAL A 196 -6.01 7.30 6.31
N GLY A 197 -5.89 7.44 4.99
CA GLY A 197 -7.02 7.38 4.07
C GLY A 197 -6.78 6.38 2.95
N LEU A 198 -7.80 5.58 2.68
CA LEU A 198 -7.81 4.60 1.61
C LEU A 198 -8.71 5.10 0.48
N VAL A 199 -8.19 5.10 -0.75
CA VAL A 199 -8.82 5.75 -1.90
C VAL A 199 -9.03 4.77 -3.04
N SER A 200 -10.29 4.64 -3.42
CA SER A 200 -10.71 3.91 -4.62
C SER A 200 -10.66 4.79 -5.86
N VAL A 201 -10.30 4.20 -7.00
CA VAL A 201 -10.17 4.85 -8.29
C VAL A 201 -10.88 3.99 -9.34
N GLY A 202 -11.98 4.50 -9.90
CA GLY A 202 -12.81 3.76 -10.85
C GLY A 202 -13.48 2.54 -10.21
N ASN A 203 -13.31 1.39 -10.84
CA ASN A 203 -13.69 0.10 -10.28
C ASN A 203 -12.40 -0.57 -9.78
N ASP A 204 -12.21 -0.64 -8.46
CA ASP A 204 -11.05 -1.22 -7.77
C ASP A 204 -10.91 -2.75 -7.95
N GLU A 205 -11.50 -3.31 -9.00
CA GLU A 205 -11.33 -4.71 -9.38
C GLU A 205 -9.90 -4.92 -9.93
N VAL A 206 -9.01 -5.36 -9.05
CA VAL A 206 -7.59 -5.67 -9.32
C VAL A 206 -7.39 -6.62 -10.52
N TRP A 207 -8.40 -7.43 -10.85
CA TRP A 207 -8.30 -8.54 -11.80
C TRP A 207 -8.83 -8.25 -13.21
N ARG A 208 -9.34 -7.04 -13.50
CA ARG A 208 -9.67 -6.72 -14.90
C ARG A 208 -8.38 -6.49 -15.68
N LEU A 209 -8.00 -7.48 -16.47
CA LEU A 209 -7.00 -7.41 -17.55
C LEU A 209 -7.34 -6.38 -18.65
N SER A 210 -8.24 -5.42 -18.40
CA SER A 210 -8.75 -4.47 -19.40
C SER A 210 -7.76 -3.38 -19.77
N GLY A 211 -6.50 -3.43 -19.31
CA GLY A 211 -5.46 -2.47 -19.69
C GLY A 211 -5.81 -1.01 -19.39
N THR A 212 -6.80 -0.77 -18.54
CA THR A 212 -7.26 0.57 -18.19
C THR A 212 -6.22 1.26 -17.32
N VAL A 213 -6.10 2.58 -17.47
CA VAL A 213 -5.20 3.49 -16.74
C VAL A 213 -5.18 3.20 -15.22
N VAL A 214 -6.33 2.80 -14.67
CA VAL A 214 -6.52 2.40 -13.26
C VAL A 214 -5.66 1.20 -12.84
N SER A 215 -5.57 0.12 -13.64
CA SER A 215 -4.78 -1.10 -13.34
C SER A 215 -3.32 -0.82 -12.97
N ARG A 216 -2.77 0.28 -13.49
CA ARG A 216 -1.36 0.67 -13.33
C ARG A 216 -1.07 1.44 -12.03
N MET A 217 -2.10 1.90 -11.32
CA MET A 217 -1.94 2.80 -10.16
C MET A 217 -1.84 2.08 -8.81
N HIS A 218 -2.20 0.80 -8.76
CA HIS A 218 -2.25 0.05 -7.51
C HIS A 218 -0.85 -0.29 -6.96
N GLY A 219 0.16 -0.43 -7.82
CA GLY A 219 1.54 -0.75 -7.41
C GLY A 219 1.82 -2.25 -7.18
N MET A 220 0.85 -3.13 -7.42
CA MET A 220 0.96 -4.58 -7.07
C MET A 220 2.10 -5.29 -7.77
N PHE A 221 2.50 -4.80 -8.94
CA PHE A 221 3.54 -5.38 -9.78
C PHE A 221 4.69 -4.41 -10.03
N ALA A 222 4.77 -3.33 -9.24
CA ALA A 222 5.85 -2.37 -9.37
C ALA A 222 7.18 -3.07 -9.10
N ARG A 223 8.10 -3.02 -10.07
CA ARG A 223 9.48 -3.46 -9.85
C ARG A 223 10.42 -2.31 -9.56
N CYS A 224 9.97 -1.10 -9.84
CA CYS A 224 10.69 0.11 -9.55
C CYS A 224 9.87 0.97 -8.59
N ALA A 225 10.52 1.64 -7.66
CA ALA A 225 9.89 2.64 -6.80
C ALA A 225 10.77 3.89 -6.74
N SER A 226 10.15 5.05 -6.64
CA SER A 226 10.83 6.33 -6.41
C SER A 226 10.09 7.13 -5.35
N MET A 227 10.79 8.07 -4.71
CA MET A 227 10.17 9.01 -3.78
C MET A 227 10.46 10.44 -4.21
N SER A 228 9.43 11.28 -4.24
CA SER A 228 9.58 12.68 -4.65
C SER A 228 8.76 13.63 -3.81
N LEU A 229 9.25 14.85 -3.67
CA LEU A 229 8.45 15.97 -3.18
C LEU A 229 7.50 16.43 -4.27
N VAL A 230 6.32 16.88 -3.86
CA VAL A 230 5.33 17.52 -4.74
C VAL A 230 4.91 18.87 -4.16
N ASP A 231 4.73 19.85 -5.03
CA ASP A 231 4.16 21.14 -4.62
C ASP A 231 2.63 21.07 -4.51
N SER A 232 2.02 22.18 -4.08
CA SER A 232 0.56 22.30 -3.93
C SER A 232 -0.22 22.15 -5.24
N SER A 233 0.44 22.25 -6.41
CA SER A 233 -0.17 21.98 -7.70
C SER A 233 -0.20 20.48 -8.03
N GLY A 234 0.56 19.66 -7.31
CA GLY A 234 0.82 18.25 -7.60
C GLY A 234 1.97 18.03 -8.58
N LYS A 235 2.72 19.09 -8.90
CA LYS A 235 3.92 18.97 -9.73
C LYS A 235 5.05 18.39 -8.91
N VAL A 236 5.72 17.42 -9.49
CA VAL A 236 6.87 16.75 -8.88
C VAL A 236 8.08 17.67 -8.92
N LEU A 237 8.66 17.91 -7.75
CA LEU A 237 9.88 18.69 -7.58
C LEU A 237 11.08 17.82 -7.92
N THR A 238 12.07 18.45 -8.56
CA THR A 238 13.30 17.78 -8.99
C THR A 238 14.51 18.37 -8.26
N PRO A 239 15.52 17.56 -7.93
CA PRO A 239 15.59 16.09 -8.09
C PRO A 239 14.64 15.34 -7.13
N PRO A 240 14.34 14.05 -7.38
CA PRO A 240 13.56 13.23 -6.46
C PRO A 240 14.29 13.08 -5.11
N LEU A 241 13.53 12.89 -4.02
CA LEU A 241 14.08 12.61 -2.68
C LEU A 241 14.87 11.30 -2.67
N GLN A 242 14.34 10.30 -3.37
CA GLN A 242 15.05 9.08 -3.67
C GLN A 242 14.89 8.76 -5.15
N PRO A 243 16.01 8.50 -5.85
CA PRO A 243 15.95 8.13 -7.26
C PRO A 243 15.17 6.82 -7.43
N GLU A 244 14.72 6.58 -8.66
CA GLU A 244 14.07 5.32 -8.99
C GLU A 244 15.02 4.15 -8.73
N ARG A 245 14.55 3.19 -7.95
CA ARG A 245 15.24 1.95 -7.66
C ARG A 245 14.42 0.79 -8.18
N CYS A 246 15.06 -0.06 -8.96
CA CYS A 246 14.43 -1.23 -9.57
C CYS A 246 14.99 -2.54 -8.99
N PHE A 247 14.14 -3.55 -8.91
CA PHE A 247 14.47 -4.88 -8.44
C PHE A 247 14.28 -5.93 -9.55
N GLY A 248 15.08 -6.99 -9.49
CA GLY A 248 14.84 -8.19 -10.27
C GLY A 248 13.51 -8.82 -9.88
N TRP A 249 12.83 -9.48 -10.81
CA TRP A 249 11.60 -10.23 -10.48
C TRP A 249 11.86 -11.33 -9.45
N VAL A 250 13.07 -11.92 -9.46
CA VAL A 250 13.52 -12.90 -8.46
C VAL A 250 13.61 -12.26 -7.08
N ASP A 251 14.20 -11.06 -6.97
CA ASP A 251 14.34 -10.36 -5.68
C ASP A 251 12.97 -10.03 -5.09
N LEU A 252 12.03 -9.57 -5.92
CA LEU A 252 10.65 -9.28 -5.50
C LEU A 252 9.92 -10.55 -5.05
N ALA A 253 10.07 -11.65 -5.79
CA ALA A 253 9.47 -12.93 -5.41
C ALA A 253 10.03 -13.43 -4.07
N ILE A 254 11.34 -13.36 -3.88
CA ILE A 254 11.99 -13.72 -2.61
C ILE A 254 11.50 -12.81 -1.47
N GLY A 255 11.43 -11.50 -1.70
CA GLY A 255 10.92 -10.52 -0.73
C GLY A 255 9.49 -10.80 -0.30
N HIS A 256 8.60 -11.08 -1.26
CA HIS A 256 7.22 -11.46 -0.97
C HIS A 256 7.12 -12.77 -0.16
N VAL A 257 7.88 -13.80 -0.54
CA VAL A 257 7.91 -15.06 0.21
C VAL A 257 8.42 -14.83 1.63
N ARG A 258 9.54 -14.11 1.80
CA ARG A 258 10.11 -13.79 3.11
C ARG A 258 9.11 -13.06 3.99
N ASN A 259 8.49 -11.99 3.48
CA ASN A 259 7.55 -11.20 4.26
C ASN A 259 6.29 -12.01 4.64
N ARG A 260 5.81 -12.90 3.76
CA ARG A 260 4.72 -13.82 4.10
C ARG A 260 5.11 -14.82 5.17
N VAL A 261 6.32 -15.39 5.09
CA VAL A 261 6.84 -16.29 6.13
C VAL A 261 6.95 -15.56 7.46
N GLU A 262 7.46 -14.34 7.50
CA GLU A 262 7.56 -13.54 8.74
C GLU A 262 6.19 -13.26 9.36
N ILE A 263 5.19 -12.89 8.56
CA ILE A 263 3.81 -12.68 9.03
C ILE A 263 3.27 -13.97 9.66
N LEU A 264 3.45 -15.11 9.00
CA LEU A 264 2.95 -16.41 9.46
C LEU A 264 3.64 -16.87 10.74
N LEU A 265 4.97 -16.71 10.83
CA LEU A 265 5.73 -17.02 12.03
C LEU A 265 5.27 -16.21 13.25
N ARG A 266 4.80 -14.97 13.03
CA ARG A 266 4.24 -14.12 14.09
C ARG A 266 2.78 -14.45 14.41
N ALA A 267 2.00 -14.91 13.44
CA ALA A 267 0.58 -15.25 13.62
C ALA A 267 0.37 -16.57 14.39
N GLY A 268 1.36 -17.48 14.39
CA GLY A 268 1.32 -18.71 15.19
C GLY A 268 0.34 -19.79 14.70
N SER A 269 -0.27 -19.64 13.51
CA SER A 269 -1.16 -20.64 12.89
C SER A 269 -0.37 -21.61 12.00
N SER A 270 -0.35 -22.90 12.34
CA SER A 270 0.40 -23.95 11.62
C SER A 270 -0.29 -24.42 10.34
N ASP A 271 -1.60 -24.29 10.25
CA ASP A 271 -2.38 -24.92 9.18
C ASP A 271 -2.39 -24.06 7.91
N ASP A 272 -2.45 -22.73 8.07
CA ASP A 272 -2.30 -21.77 6.97
C ASP A 272 -0.87 -21.81 6.38
N LEU A 273 0.13 -22.17 7.19
CA LEU A 273 1.53 -22.20 6.80
C LEU A 273 1.79 -23.24 5.70
N MET A 274 1.17 -24.42 5.76
CA MET A 274 1.41 -25.49 4.80
C MET A 274 0.75 -25.23 3.45
N GLU A 275 -0.49 -24.69 3.43
CA GLU A 275 -1.17 -24.35 2.18
C GLU A 275 -0.48 -23.17 1.45
N LEU A 276 -0.03 -22.15 2.19
CA LEU A 276 0.71 -21.03 1.61
C LEU A 276 2.12 -21.41 1.18
N LEU A 277 2.83 -22.28 1.92
CA LEU A 277 4.12 -22.80 1.48
C LEU A 277 3.97 -23.60 0.18
N ALA A 278 2.92 -24.41 0.05
CA ALA A 278 2.64 -25.15 -1.17
C ALA A 278 2.35 -24.21 -2.36
N LEU A 279 1.54 -23.16 -2.16
CA LEU A 279 1.22 -22.19 -3.21
C LEU A 279 2.44 -21.37 -3.63
N ASN A 280 3.22 -20.87 -2.68
CA ASN A 280 4.43 -20.10 -2.97
C ASN A 280 5.51 -20.98 -3.62
N LEU A 281 5.67 -22.22 -3.18
CA LEU A 281 6.58 -23.18 -3.82
C LEU A 281 6.14 -23.48 -5.26
N ALA A 282 4.83 -23.60 -5.52
CA ALA A 282 4.30 -23.77 -6.86
C ALA A 282 4.59 -22.56 -7.77
N ILE A 283 4.41 -21.34 -7.26
CA ILE A 283 4.73 -20.10 -7.98
C ILE A 283 6.24 -20.00 -8.26
N LEU A 284 7.08 -20.29 -7.27
CA LEU A 284 8.53 -20.20 -7.39
C LEU A 284 9.07 -21.25 -8.38
N CYS A 285 8.61 -22.50 -8.28
CA CYS A 285 8.96 -23.57 -9.21
C CYS A 285 8.47 -23.26 -10.63
N GLY A 286 7.26 -22.71 -10.78
CA GLY A 286 6.73 -22.26 -12.06
C GLY A 286 7.58 -21.14 -12.68
N GLY A 287 8.00 -20.16 -11.89
CA GLY A 287 8.86 -19.06 -12.33
C GLY A 287 10.27 -19.51 -12.74
N LEU A 288 10.89 -20.41 -11.96
CA LEU A 288 12.22 -20.97 -12.27
C LEU A 288 12.21 -21.83 -13.54
N LEU A 289 11.15 -22.63 -13.73
CA LEU A 289 10.97 -23.39 -14.96
C LEU A 289 10.79 -22.45 -16.16
N ALA A 290 9.94 -21.43 -16.06
CA ALA A 290 9.74 -20.45 -17.12
C ALA A 290 11.04 -19.73 -17.49
N HIS A 291 11.85 -19.31 -16.51
CA HIS A 291 13.14 -18.67 -16.77
C HIS A 291 14.10 -19.58 -17.55
N ARG A 292 14.15 -20.88 -17.22
CA ARG A 292 15.07 -21.83 -17.88
C ARG A 292 14.70 -22.16 -19.32
N TYR A 293 13.44 -21.95 -19.72
CA TYR A 293 12.96 -22.27 -21.06
C TYR A 293 12.73 -21.04 -21.95
N VAL A 294 12.79 -19.82 -21.39
CA VAL A 294 12.59 -18.55 -22.12
C VAL A 294 13.91 -17.80 -22.35
N MET A 295 14.96 -18.08 -21.58
CA MET A 295 16.35 -17.63 -21.80
C MET A 295 17.19 -18.77 -22.38
#